data_AF-A0AAX2TLW6-F1
#
_entry.id   AF-A0AAX2TLW6-F1
#
_cell.length_a   1.000
_cell.length_b   1.000
_cell.length_c   1.000
_cell.angle_alpha   90.00
_cell.angle_beta   90.00
_cell.angle_gamma   90.00
#
_symmetry.space_group_name_H-M   'P 1'
#
loop_
_entity.id
_entity.type
_entity.pdbx_description
1 polymer ?
#
loop_
_entity_poly.entity_id
_entity_poly.type
_entity_poly.pdbx_seq_one_letter_code
_entity_poly.pdbx_strand_id
1 'polypeptide(L)'
;HGRIDVLANNAGGIMGQRALTSDGFEMTFQVNHLAPFLLTRLLLERLIASRAKVIQTASAAANIFGRNFDVDDLNNERGYTPQGAYGYGKLENILFTRELDRRHRADGIAAVSFHPGIVRSNFANDTTHLMRLFYHSPLKYLITISPE
;
A
#
# COMPACT_ATOMS: atom_id res chain seq x y z
N HIS A 1 -28.91 -1.27 -4.28
CA HIS A 1 -27.58 -1.68 -3.75
C HIS A 1 -26.98 -0.51 -2.98
N GLY A 2 -26.41 -0.64 -1.79
CA GLY A 2 -25.96 -1.80 -1.03
C GLY A 2 -24.89 -1.24 -0.09
N ARG A 3 -25.07 -1.44 1.21
CA ARG A 3 -24.17 -1.04 2.30
C ARG A 3 -22.74 -1.58 2.04
N ILE A 4 -21.72 -0.89 2.58
CA ILE A 4 -20.33 -1.36 2.58
C ILE A 4 -19.89 -1.50 4.04
N ASP A 5 -19.84 -2.72 4.55
CA ASP A 5 -19.39 -2.96 5.93
C ASP A 5 -17.85 -2.89 6.05
N VAL A 6 -17.13 -3.29 4.99
CA VAL A 6 -15.66 -3.29 4.95
C VAL A 6 -15.17 -2.85 3.58
N LEU A 7 -14.22 -1.92 3.56
CA LEU A 7 -13.39 -1.59 2.40
C LEU A 7 -11.95 -2.01 2.67
N ALA A 8 -11.45 -2.97 1.90
CA ALA A 8 -10.07 -3.45 2.00
C ALA A 8 -9.25 -2.96 0.81
N ASN A 9 -8.43 -1.95 1.04
CA ASN A 9 -7.49 -1.40 0.08
C ASN A 9 -6.21 -2.25 0.08
N ASN A 10 -6.28 -3.37 -0.61
CA ASN A 10 -5.21 -4.37 -0.68
C ASN A 10 -4.36 -4.30 -1.96
N ALA A 11 -4.94 -3.82 -3.06
CA ALA A 11 -4.25 -3.75 -4.34
C ALA A 11 -2.97 -2.90 -4.22
N GLY A 12 -1.88 -3.40 -4.80
CA GLY A 12 -0.60 -2.73 -4.79
C GLY A 12 0.53 -3.67 -5.20
N GLY A 13 1.70 -3.09 -5.45
CA GLY A 13 2.86 -3.78 -6.00
C GLY A 13 4.15 -2.98 -5.81
N ILE A 14 5.28 -3.61 -6.14
CA ILE A 14 6.49 -2.89 -6.51
C ILE A 14 6.47 -2.82 -8.04
N MET A 15 6.52 -1.63 -8.61
CA MET A 15 6.69 -1.44 -10.04
C MET A 15 8.17 -1.20 -10.32
N GLY A 16 8.68 -1.74 -11.43
CA GLY A 16 10.10 -1.72 -11.75
C GLY A 16 10.64 -0.32 -12.06
N GLN A 17 10.98 -0.06 -13.32
CA GLN A 17 11.47 1.26 -13.71
C GLN A 17 10.40 2.34 -13.48
N ARG A 18 10.85 3.55 -13.15
CA ARG A 18 9.96 4.71 -12.99
C ARG A 18 9.17 4.91 -14.27
N ALA A 19 7.85 4.80 -14.17
CA ALA A 19 6.92 5.07 -15.24
C ALA A 19 5.81 5.96 -14.71
N LEU A 20 5.25 6.80 -15.58
CA LEU A 20 4.07 7.58 -15.25
C LEU A 20 2.82 6.85 -15.75
N THR A 21 1.75 6.96 -14.99
CA THR A 21 0.40 6.61 -15.43
C THR A 21 -0.10 7.62 -16.47
N SER A 22 -1.25 7.36 -17.08
CA SER A 22 -1.95 8.33 -17.92
C SER A 22 -2.34 9.61 -17.17
N ASP A 23 -2.42 9.55 -15.84
CA ASP A 23 -2.78 10.69 -14.98
C ASP A 23 -1.54 11.53 -14.58
N GLY A 24 -0.33 11.14 -15.02
CA GLY A 24 0.91 11.87 -14.77
C GLY A 24 1.60 11.55 -13.45
N PHE A 25 1.12 10.56 -12.69
CA PHE A 25 1.72 10.15 -11.43
C PHE A 25 2.64 8.93 -11.60
N GLU A 26 3.66 8.83 -10.75
CA GLU A 26 4.51 7.65 -10.66
C GLU A 26 3.66 6.40 -10.37
N MET A 27 3.92 5.34 -11.13
CA MET A 27 3.07 4.14 -11.17
C MET A 27 2.86 3.49 -9.80
N THR A 28 3.92 3.33 -9.00
CA THR A 28 3.84 2.75 -7.65
C THR A 28 3.04 3.63 -6.72
N PHE A 29 3.32 4.93 -6.72
CA PHE A 29 2.61 5.93 -5.94
C PHE A 29 1.11 5.93 -6.25
N GLN A 30 0.75 5.97 -7.54
CA GLN A 30 -0.65 6.00 -7.91
C GLN A 30 -1.38 4.70 -7.54
N VAL A 31 -0.83 3.55 -7.92
CA VAL A 31 -1.50 2.27 -7.72
C VAL A 31 -1.60 1.94 -6.23
N ASN A 32 -0.53 2.17 -5.46
CA ASN A 32 -0.49 1.77 -4.06
C ASN A 32 -1.20 2.75 -3.12
N HIS A 33 -1.25 4.04 -3.48
CA HIS A 33 -1.74 5.08 -2.59
C HIS A 33 -2.84 5.97 -3.18
N LEU A 34 -2.60 6.66 -4.31
CA LEU A 34 -3.58 7.63 -4.82
C LEU A 34 -4.91 6.97 -5.23
N ALA A 35 -4.86 5.81 -5.88
CA ALA A 35 -6.04 5.08 -6.29
C ALA A 35 -6.91 4.64 -5.09
N PRO A 36 -6.39 3.93 -4.07
CA PRO A 36 -7.18 3.59 -2.88
C PRO A 36 -7.58 4.83 -2.05
N PHE A 37 -6.76 5.88 -2.01
CA PHE A 37 -7.11 7.16 -1.39
C PHE A 37 -8.36 7.75 -2.06
N LEU A 38 -8.34 7.89 -3.40
CA LEU A 38 -9.45 8.44 -4.17
C LEU A 38 -10.71 7.58 -4.03
N LEU A 39 -10.58 6.26 -4.17
CA LEU A 39 -11.70 5.32 -3.99
C LEU A 39 -12.34 5.48 -2.61
N THR A 40 -11.53 5.55 -1.55
CA THR A 40 -12.02 5.75 -0.18
C THR A 40 -12.77 7.08 -0.05
N ARG A 41 -12.27 8.16 -0.68
CA ARG A 41 -12.95 9.46 -0.68
C ARG A 41 -14.27 9.45 -1.44
N LEU A 42 -14.32 8.83 -2.61
CA LEU A 42 -15.55 8.71 -3.41
C LEU A 42 -16.62 7.88 -2.71
N LEU A 43 -16.22 6.93 -1.86
CA LEU A 43 -17.12 6.09 -1.07
C LEU A 43 -17.42 6.65 0.32
N LEU A 44 -16.85 7.79 0.71
CA LEU A 44 -16.83 8.26 2.10
C LEU A 44 -18.23 8.35 2.73
N GLU A 45 -19.19 8.97 2.04
CA GLU A 45 -20.57 9.08 2.55
C GLU A 45 -21.21 7.71 2.81
N ARG A 46 -20.96 6.74 1.91
CA ARG A 46 -21.47 5.37 2.06
C ARG A 46 -20.78 4.62 3.20
N LEU A 47 -19.48 4.83 3.37
CA LEU A 47 -18.69 4.24 4.46
C LEU A 47 -19.18 4.79 5.82
N ILE A 48 -19.45 6.10 5.92
CA ILE A 48 -20.04 6.74 7.11
C ILE A 48 -21.43 6.16 7.39
N ALA A 49 -22.31 6.17 6.39
CA ALA A 49 -23.68 5.64 6.53
C ALA A 49 -23.70 4.15 6.94
N SER A 50 -22.67 3.40 6.55
CA SER A 50 -22.51 1.98 6.88
C SER A 50 -21.75 1.73 8.19
N ARG A 51 -21.15 2.77 8.80
CA ARG A 51 -20.22 2.64 9.93
C ARG A 51 -19.09 1.65 9.65
N ALA A 52 -18.50 1.80 8.46
CA ALA A 52 -17.64 0.82 7.84
C ALA A 52 -16.26 0.72 8.50
N LYS A 53 -15.62 -0.44 8.30
CA LYS A 53 -14.19 -0.61 8.54
C LYS A 53 -13.40 -0.34 7.26
N VAL A 54 -12.37 0.47 7.33
CA VAL A 54 -11.45 0.71 6.21
C VAL A 54 -10.08 0.13 6.55
N ILE A 55 -9.61 -0.80 5.73
CA ILE A 55 -8.37 -1.54 5.97
C ILE A 55 -7.38 -1.19 4.86
N GLN A 56 -6.20 -0.72 5.25
CA GLN A 56 -5.07 -0.48 4.33
C GLN A 56 -4.01 -1.58 4.46
N THR A 57 -3.55 -2.12 3.34
CA THR A 57 -2.40 -3.04 3.33
C THR A 57 -1.09 -2.25 3.36
N ALA A 58 -0.43 -2.29 4.50
CA ALA A 58 0.90 -1.71 4.75
C ALA A 58 2.01 -2.77 4.60
N SER A 59 3.26 -2.41 4.90
CA SER A 59 4.40 -3.32 4.91
C SER A 59 5.51 -2.85 5.83
N ALA A 60 6.33 -3.77 6.33
CA ALA A 60 7.61 -3.44 6.96
C ALA A 60 8.53 -2.57 6.07
N ALA A 61 8.32 -2.59 4.75
CA ALA A 61 8.97 -1.69 3.79
C ALA A 61 8.81 -0.20 4.15
N ALA A 62 7.72 0.20 4.80
CA ALA A 62 7.54 1.57 5.29
C ALA A 62 8.66 1.99 6.26
N ASN A 63 9.08 1.08 7.15
CA ASN A 63 10.15 1.35 8.11
C ASN A 63 11.54 1.18 7.48
N ILE A 64 11.70 0.20 6.59
CA ILE A 64 13.02 -0.14 6.01
C ILE A 64 13.42 0.87 4.92
N PHE A 65 12.47 1.26 4.07
CA PHE A 65 12.73 2.08 2.88
C PHE A 65 12.07 3.47 2.93
N GLY A 66 11.18 3.73 3.91
CA GLY A 66 10.47 5.02 4.01
C GLY A 66 11.25 6.18 4.63
N ARG A 67 12.52 5.98 5.01
CA ARG A 67 13.32 6.98 5.74
C ARG A 67 13.56 8.28 4.95
N ASN A 68 13.62 8.19 3.62
CA ASN A 68 13.88 9.32 2.73
C ASN A 68 12.58 9.85 2.07
N PHE A 69 11.42 9.61 2.69
CA PHE A 69 10.15 10.13 2.21
C PHE A 69 10.17 11.66 2.20
N ASP A 70 9.88 12.26 1.04
CA ASP A 70 9.89 13.69 0.79
C ASP A 70 8.48 14.13 0.37
N VAL A 71 7.81 14.91 1.22
CA VAL A 71 6.46 15.42 0.93
C VAL A 71 6.45 16.44 -0.21
N ASP A 72 7.60 17.03 -0.53
CA ASP A 72 7.76 17.97 -1.64
C ASP A 72 8.13 17.24 -2.95
N ASP A 73 8.23 15.90 -2.94
CA ASP A 73 8.44 15.05 -4.13
C ASP A 73 7.71 13.70 -4.03
N LEU A 74 6.40 13.77 -3.83
CA LEU A 74 5.54 12.57 -3.81
C LEU A 74 5.58 11.78 -5.12
N ASN A 75 5.92 12.45 -6.23
CA ASN A 75 5.99 11.83 -7.56
C ASN A 75 7.34 11.13 -7.83
N ASN A 76 8.23 11.07 -6.83
CA ASN A 76 9.54 10.43 -6.88
C ASN A 76 10.35 10.85 -8.13
N GLU A 77 10.40 12.14 -8.44
CA GLU A 77 11.13 12.68 -9.58
C GLU A 77 12.64 12.60 -9.35
N ARG A 78 13.07 12.68 -8.09
CA ARG A 78 14.49 12.67 -7.70
C ARG A 78 14.84 11.37 -6.99
N GLY A 79 15.99 10.79 -7.36
CA GLY A 79 16.56 9.65 -6.64
C GLY A 79 15.66 8.40 -6.61
N TYR A 80 14.84 8.19 -7.65
CA TYR A 80 13.91 7.06 -7.71
C TYR A 80 14.61 5.71 -7.52
N THR A 81 14.05 4.91 -6.61
CA THR A 81 14.33 3.47 -6.53
C THR A 81 13.00 2.73 -6.37
N PRO A 82 12.83 1.53 -6.98
CA PRO A 82 11.60 0.76 -6.84
C PRO A 82 11.25 0.44 -5.38
N GLN A 83 12.27 0.11 -4.57
CA GLN A 83 12.09 -0.20 -3.15
C GLN A 83 11.71 1.04 -2.34
N GLY A 84 12.30 2.20 -2.66
CA GLY A 84 11.95 3.49 -2.06
C GLY A 84 10.50 3.86 -2.35
N ALA A 85 10.10 3.90 -3.63
CA ALA A 85 8.73 4.21 -4.05
C ALA A 85 7.70 3.28 -3.37
N TYR A 86 8.02 1.98 -3.27
CA TYR A 86 7.19 1.04 -2.52
C TYR A 86 7.13 1.32 -1.02
N GLY A 87 8.28 1.60 -0.40
CA GLY A 87 8.36 1.99 1.01
C GLY A 87 7.54 3.23 1.32
N TYR A 88 7.63 4.26 0.46
CA TYR A 88 6.83 5.48 0.55
C TYR A 88 5.35 5.18 0.45
N GLY A 89 4.90 4.45 -0.57
CA GLY A 89 3.50 4.04 -0.70
C GLY A 89 2.96 3.30 0.52
N LYS A 90 3.79 2.47 1.19
CA LYS A 90 3.39 1.78 2.42
C LYS A 90 3.40 2.68 3.65
N LEU A 91 4.27 3.67 3.71
CA LEU A 91 4.24 4.72 4.74
C LEU A 91 2.99 5.61 4.57
N GLU A 92 2.70 6.04 3.35
CA GLU A 92 1.52 6.83 3.00
C GLU A 92 0.23 6.12 3.38
N ASN A 93 0.13 4.80 3.18
CA ASN A 93 -1.01 4.01 3.64
C ASN A 93 -1.19 4.04 5.16
N ILE A 94 -0.11 4.00 5.94
CA ILE A 94 -0.15 4.14 7.41
C ILE A 94 -0.63 5.54 7.80
N LEU A 95 -0.06 6.58 7.18
CA LEU A 95 -0.41 7.98 7.44
C LEU A 95 -1.87 8.27 7.08
N PHE A 96 -2.34 7.75 5.93
CA PHE A 96 -3.72 7.90 5.51
C PHE A 96 -4.69 7.18 6.43
N THR A 97 -4.40 5.94 6.85
CA THR A 97 -5.21 5.25 7.87
C THR A 97 -5.34 6.09 9.13
N ARG A 98 -4.21 6.60 9.65
CA ARG A 98 -4.21 7.41 10.88
C ARG A 98 -5.07 8.66 10.72
N GLU A 99 -4.97 9.33 9.57
CA GLU A 99 -5.72 10.55 9.31
C GLU A 99 -7.20 10.30 9.03
N LEU A 100 -7.54 9.21 8.34
CA LEU A 100 -8.91 8.79 8.10
C LEU A 100 -9.62 8.48 9.44
N ASP A 101 -8.96 7.74 10.32
CA ASP A 101 -9.47 7.47 11.67
C ASP A 101 -9.63 8.77 12.47
N ARG A 102 -8.60 9.63 12.50
CA ARG A 102 -8.63 10.91 13.22
C ARG A 102 -9.79 11.80 12.78
N ARG A 103 -10.09 11.85 11.47
CA ARG A 103 -11.15 12.70 10.91
C ARG A 103 -12.55 12.10 11.07
N HIS A 104 -12.70 10.79 10.90
CA HIS A 104 -14.02 10.17 10.71
C HIS A 104 -14.39 9.10 11.75
N ARG A 105 -13.58 8.90 12.79
CA ARG A 105 -13.95 8.01 13.91
C ARG A 105 -15.24 8.44 14.58
N ALA A 106 -15.45 9.75 14.76
CA ALA A 106 -16.69 10.29 15.32
C ALA A 106 -17.90 10.04 14.40
N ASP A 107 -17.67 9.97 13.09
CA ASP A 107 -18.69 9.66 12.08
C ASP A 107 -18.95 8.14 11.96
N GLY A 108 -18.26 7.31 12.74
CA GLY A 108 -18.47 5.88 12.81
C GLY A 108 -17.58 5.02 11.90
N ILE A 109 -16.62 5.62 11.19
CA ILE A 109 -15.59 4.86 10.46
C ILE A 109 -14.55 4.32 11.45
N ALA A 110 -14.13 3.06 11.28
CA ALA A 110 -12.96 2.51 11.95
C ALA A 110 -11.87 2.22 10.90
N ALA A 111 -10.75 2.93 10.95
CA ALA A 111 -9.65 2.72 10.01
C ALA A 111 -8.47 1.99 10.66
N VAL A 112 -7.94 0.98 9.98
CA VAL A 112 -6.77 0.23 10.43
C VAL A 112 -5.81 -0.03 9.26
N SER A 113 -4.54 -0.21 9.57
CA SER A 113 -3.51 -0.64 8.61
C SER A 113 -2.80 -1.85 9.18
N PHE A 114 -2.48 -2.82 8.33
CA PHE A 114 -1.79 -4.03 8.77
C PHE A 114 -0.64 -4.38 7.83
N HIS A 115 0.39 -5.02 8.38
CA HIS A 115 1.44 -5.66 7.61
C HIS A 115 1.16 -7.17 7.59
N PRO A 116 0.99 -7.79 6.40
CA PRO A 116 0.64 -9.20 6.32
C PRO A 116 1.82 -10.18 6.54
N GLY A 117 3.02 -9.70 6.84
CA GLY A 117 4.25 -10.52 6.82
C GLY A 117 4.86 -10.65 5.42
N ILE A 118 5.88 -11.50 5.27
CA ILE A 118 6.43 -11.86 3.94
C ILE A 118 5.47 -12.87 3.30
N VAL A 119 4.51 -12.38 2.53
CA VAL A 119 3.54 -13.25 1.84
C VAL A 119 4.12 -13.70 0.51
N ARG A 120 3.99 -15.00 0.23
CA ARG A 120 4.37 -15.60 -1.05
C ARG A 120 3.27 -15.37 -2.10
N SER A 121 3.11 -14.13 -2.54
CA SER A 121 2.29 -13.81 -3.71
C SER A 121 3.19 -13.56 -4.94
N ASN A 122 2.59 -13.45 -6.13
CA ASN A 122 3.29 -13.10 -7.38
C ASN A 122 4.03 -11.74 -7.35
N PHE A 123 4.02 -11.05 -6.20
CA PHE A 123 4.64 -9.75 -5.90
C PHE A 123 6.15 -9.69 -6.17
N ALA A 124 6.82 -10.85 -6.22
CA ALA A 124 8.26 -10.94 -6.37
C ALA A 124 8.75 -11.30 -7.78
N ASN A 125 7.85 -11.52 -8.75
CA ASN A 125 8.26 -11.99 -10.07
C ASN A 125 9.15 -11.00 -10.84
N ASP A 126 9.15 -9.72 -10.47
CA ASP A 126 9.96 -8.67 -11.13
C ASP A 126 11.14 -8.15 -10.29
N THR A 127 11.56 -8.87 -9.23
CA THR A 127 12.69 -8.42 -8.39
C THR A 127 14.05 -9.01 -8.80
N THR A 128 15.08 -8.15 -8.74
CA THR A 128 16.50 -8.36 -9.09
C THR A 128 17.14 -9.64 -8.54
N HIS A 129 18.25 -10.08 -9.16
CA HIS A 129 18.95 -11.36 -8.99
C HIS A 129 19.04 -11.94 -7.56
N LEU A 130 19.25 -11.11 -6.52
CA LEU A 130 19.38 -11.60 -5.13
C LEU A 130 18.04 -12.06 -4.52
N MET A 131 16.95 -11.35 -4.80
CA MET A 131 15.60 -11.76 -4.37
C MET A 131 15.15 -13.00 -5.14
N ARG A 132 15.45 -13.08 -6.45
CA ARG A 132 15.19 -14.28 -7.25
C ARG A 132 15.86 -15.53 -6.67
N LEU A 133 17.12 -15.45 -6.23
CA LEU A 133 17.81 -16.56 -5.56
C LEU A 133 17.12 -16.99 -4.25
N PHE A 134 16.63 -16.02 -3.48
CA PHE A 134 15.89 -16.30 -2.25
C PHE A 134 14.53 -16.98 -2.52
N TYR A 135 13.77 -16.51 -3.52
CA TYR A 135 12.48 -17.10 -3.92
C TYR A 135 12.59 -18.47 -4.62
N HIS A 136 13.77 -18.86 -5.10
CA HIS A 136 14.05 -20.21 -5.60
C HIS A 136 14.73 -21.14 -4.58
N SER A 137 15.16 -20.63 -3.43
CA SER A 137 15.73 -21.42 -2.34
C SER A 137 14.65 -22.03 -1.44
N PRO A 138 14.83 -23.25 -0.89
CA PRO A 138 13.92 -23.82 0.10
C PRO A 138 13.82 -23.02 1.41
N LEU A 139 14.71 -22.04 1.66
CA LEU A 139 14.61 -21.13 2.81
C LEU A 139 13.33 -20.29 2.83
N LYS A 140 12.69 -20.07 1.68
CA LYS A 140 11.41 -19.34 1.61
C LYS A 140 10.31 -19.96 2.46
N TYR A 141 10.34 -21.27 2.71
CA TYR A 141 9.33 -21.98 3.51
C TYR A 141 9.46 -21.74 5.02
N LEU A 142 10.59 -21.19 5.50
CA LEU A 142 10.81 -20.91 6.92
C LEU A 142 10.36 -19.50 7.33
N ILE A 143 10.14 -18.60 6.37
CA ILE A 143 10.00 -17.16 6.61
C ILE A 143 8.76 -16.57 5.91
N THR A 144 8.10 -17.34 5.05
CA THR A 144 6.86 -16.92 4.40
C THR A 144 5.67 -17.63 5.03
N ILE A 145 4.62 -16.87 5.29
CA ILE A 145 3.34 -17.43 5.74
C ILE A 145 2.62 -17.94 4.49
N SER A 146 2.14 -19.18 4.54
CA SER A 146 1.32 -19.74 3.47
C SER A 146 0.00 -18.96 3.36
N PRO A 147 -0.55 -18.73 2.15
CA PRO A 147 -1.85 -18.06 1.99
C PRO A 147 -3.06 -18.91 2.44
N GLU A 148 -2.83 -20.02 3.14
CA GLU A 148 -3.84 -20.99 3.59
C GLU A 148 -3.92 -21.00 5.12
#